data_AF-K7WT93-F1
#
_entry.id   AF-K7WT93-F1
#
_cell.length_a   1.000
_cell.length_b   1.000
_cell.length_c   1.000
_cell.angle_alpha   90.00
_cell.angle_beta   90.00
_cell.angle_gamma   90.00
#
_symmetry.space_group_name_H-M   'P 1'
#
loop_
_entity.id
_entity.type
_entity.pdbx_description
1 polymer ?
#
loop_
_entity_poly.entity_id
_entity_poly.type
_entity_poly.pdbx_seq_one_letter_code
_entity_poly.pdbx_strand_id
1 'polypeptide(L)'
;GVGEATVPAIREFNHRLGVDEPEFMRQTNASIKSGIQFENWGEPGDSYIHTFGYYGQPINDVPFQHFWLKMRELGDDTSFNDYCMPHVASELGRFAFPTNDPASVLSRYFYAFHFDATLYAQYLRGWAEERGVDRTEGKVVDFTLDGESGFIESITLESGEIIEGDLFIDCSGNR
;
A
#
# COMPACT_ATOMS: atom_id res chain seq x y z
N GLY A 1 -7.68 16.68 2.08
CA GLY A 1 -7.09 15.38 1.78
C GLY A 1 -7.65 14.31 2.66
N VAL A 2 -8.11 13.21 2.06
CA VAL A 2 -8.31 11.97 2.82
C VAL A 2 -6.94 11.30 2.89
N GLY A 3 -6.36 11.23 4.08
CA GLY A 3 -5.09 10.52 4.28
C GLY A 3 -5.32 9.02 4.25
N GLU A 4 -4.57 8.31 3.42
CA GLU A 4 -4.64 6.86 3.28
C GLU A 4 -3.28 6.23 3.53
N ALA A 5 -3.29 5.04 4.14
CA ALA A 5 -2.11 4.26 4.44
C ALA A 5 -2.07 3.03 3.53
N THR A 6 -0.90 2.72 2.97
CA THR A 6 -0.75 1.59 2.03
C THR A 6 0.07 0.44 2.61
N VAL A 7 0.27 -0.59 1.80
CA VAL A 7 1.20 -1.71 2.05
C VAL A 7 2.23 -1.76 0.91
N PRO A 8 3.38 -2.47 1.07
CA PRO A 8 4.50 -2.39 0.11
C PRO A 8 4.16 -2.68 -1.35
N ALA A 9 3.08 -3.40 -1.63
CA ALA A 9 2.60 -3.67 -2.99
C ALA A 9 2.34 -2.40 -3.82
N ILE A 10 2.05 -1.26 -3.19
CA ILE A 10 1.86 0.02 -3.91
C ILE A 10 3.14 0.46 -4.64
N ARG A 11 4.32 0.12 -4.12
CA ARG A 11 5.60 0.48 -4.74
C ARG A 11 5.78 -0.27 -6.06
N GLU A 12 5.44 -1.56 -6.07
CA GLU A 12 5.47 -2.38 -7.28
C GLU A 12 4.45 -1.89 -8.31
N PHE A 13 3.25 -1.51 -7.87
CA PHE A 13 2.25 -0.90 -8.75
C PHE A 13 2.79 0.38 -9.42
N ASN A 14 3.31 1.33 -8.64
CA ASN A 14 3.89 2.57 -9.16
C ASN A 14 5.08 2.32 -10.09
N HIS A 15 5.94 1.36 -9.72
CA HIS A 15 7.07 0.98 -10.56
C HIS A 15 6.63 0.47 -11.93
N ARG A 16 5.60 -0.39 -11.98
CA ARG A 16 5.04 -0.89 -13.26
C ARG A 16 4.43 0.19 -14.12
N LEU A 17 3.86 1.23 -13.52
CA LEU A 17 3.35 2.41 -14.24
C LEU A 17 4.47 3.37 -14.71
N GLY A 18 5.72 3.15 -14.29
CA GLY A 18 6.82 4.06 -14.55
C GLY A 18 6.69 5.39 -13.80
N VAL A 19 5.97 5.39 -12.67
CA VAL A 19 5.83 6.55 -11.79
C VAL A 19 7.14 6.80 -11.04
N ASP A 20 7.65 8.04 -11.11
CA ASP A 20 8.80 8.46 -10.33
C ASP A 20 8.41 8.62 -8.85
N GLU A 21 8.99 7.80 -7.97
CA GLU A 21 8.64 7.76 -6.55
C GLU A 21 8.83 9.14 -5.85
N PRO A 22 9.97 9.85 -6.01
CA PRO A 22 10.12 11.19 -5.45
C PRO A 22 9.09 12.21 -5.94
N GLU A 23 8.74 12.18 -7.23
CA GLU A 23 7.72 13.07 -7.79
C GLU A 23 6.33 12.74 -7.25
N PHE A 24 5.93 11.46 -7.28
CA PHE A 24 4.70 11.00 -6.68
C PHE A 24 4.60 11.49 -5.22
N MET A 25 5.65 11.27 -4.42
CA MET A 25 5.63 11.68 -3.02
C MET A 25 5.43 13.18 -2.84
N ARG A 26 6.06 14.01 -3.67
CA ARG A 26 5.88 15.47 -3.66
C ARG A 26 4.46 15.87 -4.03
N GLN A 27 3.89 15.25 -5.06
CA GLN A 27 2.57 15.60 -5.59
C GLN A 27 1.42 15.16 -4.67
N THR A 28 1.64 14.14 -3.84
CA THR A 28 0.59 13.56 -2.99
C THR A 28 0.76 13.80 -1.50
N ASN A 29 1.66 14.71 -1.10
CA ASN A 29 2.03 14.94 0.30
C ASN A 29 2.40 13.63 1.03
N ALA A 30 3.11 12.74 0.35
CA ALA A 30 3.37 11.42 0.90
C ALA A 30 4.46 11.44 1.98
N SER A 31 4.31 10.55 2.95
CA SER A 31 5.35 10.18 3.90
C SER A 31 5.61 8.68 3.86
N ILE A 32 6.75 8.27 4.43
CA ILE A 32 7.13 6.86 4.49
C ILE A 32 6.32 6.14 5.58
N LYS A 33 5.95 4.89 5.29
CA LYS A 33 5.34 3.96 6.23
C LYS A 33 6.21 2.70 6.38
N SER A 34 6.73 2.48 7.59
CA SER A 34 7.56 1.31 7.91
C SER A 34 6.78 0.17 8.61
N GLY A 35 5.56 0.46 9.07
CA GLY A 35 4.72 -0.49 9.80
C GLY A 35 3.42 0.14 10.28
N ILE A 36 2.73 -0.56 11.18
CA ILE A 36 1.53 -0.09 11.88
C ILE A 36 1.76 -0.33 13.37
N GLN A 37 1.60 0.72 14.17
CA GLN A 37 1.61 0.62 15.63
C GLN A 37 0.21 0.25 16.13
N PHE A 38 0.14 -0.83 16.90
CA PHE A 38 -1.05 -1.31 17.57
C PHE A 38 -0.91 -1.01 19.06
N GLU A 39 -1.87 -0.29 19.63
CA GLU A 39 -1.88 0.10 21.04
C GLU A 39 -3.14 -0.44 21.73
N ASN A 40 -2.99 -0.98 22.94
CA ASN A 40 -4.08 -1.48 23.79
C ASN A 40 -4.89 -2.65 23.17
N TRP A 41 -4.31 -3.41 22.25
CA TRP A 41 -4.97 -4.55 21.61
C TRP A 41 -4.92 -5.84 22.45
N GLY A 42 -3.82 -6.05 23.20
CA GLY A 42 -3.67 -7.16 24.13
C GLY A 42 -4.25 -6.77 25.49
N GLU A 43 -3.49 -5.98 26.25
CA GLU A 43 -3.94 -5.38 27.51
C GLU A 43 -3.83 -3.84 27.47
N PRO A 44 -4.57 -3.11 28.32
CA PRO A 44 -4.38 -1.67 28.47
C PRO A 44 -2.94 -1.33 28.87
N GLY A 45 -2.28 -0.48 28.08
CA GLY A 45 -0.88 -0.10 28.25
C GLY A 45 0.09 -0.82 27.30
N ASP A 46 -0.33 -1.90 26.64
CA ASP A 46 0.52 -2.61 25.69
C ASP A 46 0.60 -1.89 24.34
N SER A 47 1.75 -2.01 23.68
CA SER A 47 1.88 -1.64 22.27
C SER A 47 2.91 -2.49 21.54
N TYR A 48 2.71 -2.66 20.23
CA TYR A 48 3.71 -3.25 19.34
C TYR A 48 3.59 -2.68 17.93
N ILE A 49 4.67 -2.72 17.15
CA ILE A 49 4.70 -2.31 15.75
C ILE A 49 4.76 -3.55 14.87
N HIS A 50 3.73 -3.75 14.05
CA HIS A 50 3.78 -4.70 12.94
C HIS A 50 4.48 -4.04 11.75
N THR A 51 5.74 -4.40 11.53
CA THR A 51 6.58 -3.82 10.48
C THR A 51 6.54 -4.60 9.18
N PHE A 52 7.00 -3.99 8.11
CA PHE A 52 7.22 -4.67 6.82
C PHE A 52 8.61 -5.29 6.71
N GLY A 53 9.10 -5.91 7.79
CA GLY A 53 10.44 -6.51 7.81
C GLY A 53 10.48 -7.89 8.43
N TYR A 54 11.69 -8.44 8.44
CA TYR A 54 11.94 -9.77 8.98
C TYR A 54 12.56 -9.70 10.37
N TYR A 55 12.20 -10.66 11.22
CA TYR A 55 12.78 -10.87 12.53
C TYR A 55 13.94 -11.86 12.45
N GLY A 56 15.11 -11.45 12.94
CA GLY A 56 16.31 -12.27 13.00
C GLY A 56 16.65 -12.97 11.68
N GLN A 57 17.25 -14.16 11.76
CA GLN A 57 17.53 -15.03 10.63
C GLN A 57 17.24 -16.49 10.98
N PRO A 58 16.78 -17.33 10.03
CA PRO A 58 16.65 -18.75 10.26
C PRO A 58 18.02 -19.40 10.50
N ILE A 59 18.07 -20.44 11.34
CA ILE A 59 19.27 -21.24 11.61
C ILE A 59 18.94 -22.68 11.25
N ASN A 60 19.68 -23.27 10.32
CA ASN A 60 19.42 -24.63 9.78
C ASN A 60 17.95 -24.83 9.36
N ASP A 61 17.42 -23.87 8.59
CA ASP A 61 16.03 -23.83 8.10
C ASP A 61 14.94 -23.78 9.19
N VAL A 62 15.32 -23.68 10.46
CA VAL A 62 14.38 -23.45 11.55
C VAL A 62 14.14 -21.94 11.69
N PRO A 63 12.87 -21.49 11.65
CA PRO A 63 12.53 -20.08 11.81
C PRO A 63 13.05 -19.46 13.12
N PHE A 64 13.49 -18.20 13.05
CA PHE A 64 14.14 -17.47 14.14
C PHE A 64 13.37 -17.51 15.47
N GLN A 65 12.04 -17.40 15.44
CA GLN A 65 11.20 -17.34 16.63
C GLN A 65 11.34 -18.57 17.54
N HIS A 66 11.67 -19.75 16.99
CA HIS A 66 11.87 -20.95 17.80
C HIS A 66 13.11 -20.86 18.68
N PHE A 67 14.19 -20.27 18.14
CA PHE A 67 15.41 -20.02 18.92
C PHE A 67 15.18 -18.92 19.94
N TRP A 68 14.49 -17.84 19.56
CA TRP A 68 14.15 -16.76 20.50
C TRP A 68 13.32 -17.28 21.68
N LEU A 69 12.28 -18.09 21.42
CA LEU A 69 11.49 -18.74 22.47
C LEU A 69 12.36 -19.63 23.36
N LYS A 70 13.28 -20.40 22.77
CA LYS A 70 14.18 -21.24 23.54
C LYS A 70 15.13 -20.43 24.43
N MET A 71 15.69 -19.34 23.92
CA MET A 71 16.56 -18.46 24.69
C MET A 71 15.79 -17.77 25.82
N ARG A 72 14.52 -17.41 25.58
CA ARG A 72 13.62 -16.86 26.61
C ARG A 72 13.39 -17.84 27.75
N GLU A 73 13.20 -19.13 27.47
CA GLU A 73 13.13 -20.19 28.50
C GLU A 73 14.44 -20.34 29.30
N LEU A 74 15.58 -20.09 28.65
CA LEU A 74 16.90 -20.16 29.27
C LEU A 74 17.29 -18.89 30.04
N GLY A 75 16.40 -17.89 30.10
CA GLY A 75 16.58 -16.66 30.88
C GLY A 75 17.06 -15.43 30.11
N ASP A 76 17.12 -15.50 28.77
CA ASP A 76 17.39 -14.32 27.94
C ASP A 76 16.18 -13.37 27.96
N ASP A 77 16.40 -12.12 28.38
CA ASP A 77 15.36 -11.12 28.52
C ASP A 77 15.19 -10.19 27.30
N THR A 78 16.01 -10.36 26.25
CA THR A 78 15.98 -9.54 25.03
C THR A 78 14.60 -9.59 24.35
N SER A 79 14.07 -8.42 23.98
CA SER A 79 12.77 -8.33 23.33
C SER A 79 12.79 -8.98 21.95
N PHE A 80 11.70 -9.63 21.55
CA PHE A 80 11.57 -10.14 20.18
C PHE A 80 11.73 -9.03 19.15
N ASN A 81 11.25 -7.83 19.49
CA ASN A 81 11.26 -6.65 18.63
C ASN A 81 12.66 -6.09 18.36
N ASP A 82 13.62 -6.30 19.26
CA ASP A 82 15.01 -5.85 19.09
C ASP A 82 15.70 -6.57 17.92
N TYR A 83 15.18 -7.73 17.50
CA TYR A 83 15.67 -8.50 16.36
C TYR A 83 15.04 -8.10 15.02
N CYS A 84 14.22 -7.05 14.99
CA CYS A 84 13.60 -6.52 13.78
C CYS A 84 14.07 -5.08 13.55
N MET A 85 15.03 -4.89 12.64
CA MET A 85 15.60 -3.56 12.37
C MET A 85 14.56 -2.47 12.07
N PRO A 86 13.56 -2.66 11.18
CA PRO A 86 12.58 -1.60 10.93
C PRO A 86 11.66 -1.34 12.12
N HIS A 87 11.57 -2.25 13.10
CA HIS A 87 10.83 -2.01 14.34
C HIS A 87 11.57 -0.96 15.16
N VAL A 88 12.83 -1.25 15.49
CA VAL A 88 13.71 -0.33 16.23
C VAL A 88 13.82 1.02 15.52
N ALA A 89 13.97 1.03 14.19
CA ALA A 89 14.02 2.27 13.43
C ALA A 89 12.72 3.09 13.52
N SER A 90 11.57 2.42 13.55
CA SER A 90 10.27 3.08 13.67
C SER A 90 10.10 3.72 15.06
N GLU A 91 10.48 3.02 16.13
CA GLU A 91 10.44 3.57 17.50
C GLU A 91 11.33 4.81 17.66
N LEU A 92 12.47 4.83 16.95
CA LEU A 92 13.39 5.98 16.96
C LEU A 92 13.00 7.11 16.00
N GLY A 93 11.92 6.95 15.23
CA GLY A 93 11.53 7.90 14.18
C GLY A 93 12.63 8.06 13.14
N ARG A 94 13.19 6.95 12.65
CA ARG A 94 14.28 6.90 11.68
C ARG A 94 13.88 6.10 10.45
N PHE A 95 14.45 6.48 9.32
CA PHE A 95 14.29 5.77 8.06
C PHE A 95 15.58 5.86 7.24
N ALA A 96 15.88 4.78 6.55
CA ALA A 96 16.85 4.72 5.45
C ALA A 96 16.17 4.03 4.27
N PHE A 97 16.68 4.20 3.06
CA PHE A 97 16.19 3.41 1.92
C PHE A 97 16.76 1.99 1.98
N PRO A 98 15.95 0.95 1.70
CA PRO A 98 16.43 -0.42 1.65
C PRO A 98 17.40 -0.62 0.48
N THR A 99 18.25 -1.63 0.61
CA THR A 99 19.28 -1.96 -0.38
C THR A 99 19.11 -3.39 -0.88
N ASN A 100 19.52 -3.67 -2.12
CA ASN A 100 19.53 -5.04 -2.66
C ASN A 100 20.75 -5.87 -2.22
N ASP A 101 21.66 -5.31 -1.42
CA ASP A 101 22.82 -6.05 -0.90
C ASP A 101 22.39 -7.01 0.22
N PRO A 102 22.42 -8.33 0.01
CA PRO A 102 21.96 -9.30 1.00
C PRO A 102 22.83 -9.33 2.27
N ALA A 103 24.06 -8.80 2.22
CA ALA A 103 24.91 -8.69 3.41
C ALA A 103 24.52 -7.50 4.30
N SER A 104 23.77 -6.52 3.77
CA SER A 104 23.33 -5.35 4.50
C SER A 104 22.07 -5.64 5.31
N VAL A 105 22.02 -5.13 6.55
CA VAL A 105 20.78 -5.14 7.35
C VAL A 105 19.65 -4.34 6.67
N LEU A 106 20.01 -3.40 5.78
CA LEU A 106 19.05 -2.62 5.01
C LEU A 106 18.36 -3.42 3.89
N SER A 107 18.77 -4.68 3.64
CA SER A 107 18.04 -5.57 2.71
C SER A 107 16.87 -6.31 3.35
N ARG A 108 16.68 -6.16 4.67
CA ARG A 108 15.79 -7.01 5.48
C ARG A 108 14.41 -6.40 5.74
N TYR A 109 13.99 -5.44 4.93
CA TYR A 109 12.69 -4.79 5.11
C TYR A 109 12.20 -4.10 3.84
N PHE A 110 10.90 -3.83 3.85
CA PHE A 110 10.19 -3.06 2.86
C PHE A 110 9.59 -1.81 3.52
N TYR A 111 9.05 -0.92 2.70
CA TYR A 111 8.29 0.23 3.15
C TYR A 111 7.14 0.50 2.20
N ALA A 112 6.22 1.34 2.64
CA ALA A 112 5.07 1.82 1.90
C ALA A 112 4.91 3.33 2.14
N PHE A 113 3.71 3.86 1.85
CA PHE A 113 3.43 5.29 1.99
C PHE A 113 2.16 5.57 2.78
N HIS A 114 2.16 6.69 3.48
CA HIS A 114 0.94 7.46 3.74
C HIS A 114 0.85 8.55 2.68
N PHE A 115 -0.30 8.82 2.09
CA PHE A 115 -0.49 9.92 1.14
C PHE A 115 -1.92 10.44 1.14
N ASP A 116 -2.15 11.58 0.50
CA ASP A 116 -3.49 12.09 0.21
C ASP A 116 -4.09 11.34 -1.00
N ALA A 117 -5.12 10.54 -0.76
CA ALA A 117 -5.72 9.70 -1.79
C ALA A 117 -6.34 10.51 -2.94
N THR A 118 -6.84 11.71 -2.65
CA THR A 118 -7.40 12.60 -3.67
C THR A 118 -6.30 13.15 -4.59
N LEU A 119 -5.16 13.53 -4.02
CA LEU A 119 -4.01 13.98 -4.81
C LEU A 119 -3.41 12.82 -5.62
N TYR A 120 -3.37 11.61 -5.07
CA TYR A 120 -2.92 10.44 -5.80
C TYR A 120 -3.83 10.09 -6.98
N ALA A 121 -5.15 10.17 -6.80
CA ALA A 121 -6.11 10.00 -7.89
C ALA A 121 -5.95 11.07 -8.99
N GLN A 122 -5.73 12.33 -8.61
CA GLN A 122 -5.44 13.41 -9.56
C GLN A 122 -4.12 13.20 -10.30
N TYR A 123 -3.08 12.74 -9.60
CA TYR A 123 -1.79 12.41 -10.18
C TYR A 123 -1.92 11.29 -11.23
N LEU A 124 -2.60 10.19 -10.88
CA LEU A 124 -2.84 9.08 -11.82
C LEU A 124 -3.78 9.46 -12.97
N ARG A 125 -4.73 10.37 -12.75
CA ARG A 125 -5.55 10.94 -13.83
C ARG A 125 -4.67 11.63 -14.87
N GLY A 126 -3.76 12.52 -14.44
CA GLY A 126 -2.84 13.19 -15.36
C GLY A 126 -1.97 12.19 -16.12
N TRP A 127 -1.42 11.20 -15.42
CA TRP A 127 -0.65 10.11 -16.02
C TRP A 127 -1.45 9.33 -17.09
N ALA A 128 -2.75 9.11 -16.87
CA ALA A 128 -3.63 8.39 -17.79
C ALA A 128 -4.06 9.24 -19.00
N GLU A 129 -4.44 10.51 -18.78
CA GLU A 129 -4.83 11.45 -19.85
C GLU A 129 -3.67 11.66 -20.84
N GLU A 130 -2.43 11.75 -20.36
CA GLU A 130 -1.21 11.80 -21.21
C GLU A 130 -1.02 10.56 -22.10
N ARG A 131 -1.66 9.44 -21.73
CA ARG A 131 -1.59 8.15 -22.45
C ARG A 131 -2.84 7.87 -23.28
N GLY A 132 -3.68 8.88 -23.48
CA GLY A 132 -4.84 8.82 -24.36
C GLY A 132 -6.12 8.32 -23.70
N VAL A 133 -6.20 8.32 -22.36
CA VAL A 133 -7.49 8.11 -21.68
C VAL A 133 -8.33 9.37 -21.78
N ASP A 134 -9.52 9.25 -22.35
CA ASP A 134 -10.50 10.32 -22.38
C ASP A 134 -11.24 10.42 -21.05
N ARG A 135 -11.42 11.66 -20.57
CA ARG A 135 -12.22 11.93 -19.38
C ARG A 135 -13.48 12.72 -19.74
N THR A 136 -14.61 12.07 -19.53
CA THR A 136 -15.93 12.72 -19.54
C THR A 136 -16.38 12.98 -18.11
N GLU A 137 -16.73 14.23 -17.80
CA GLU A 137 -17.34 14.58 -16.53
C GLU A 137 -18.86 14.49 -16.67
N GLY A 138 -19.52 13.82 -15.73
CA GLY A 138 -20.96 13.69 -15.71
C GLY A 138 -21.43 12.62 -14.76
N LYS A 139 -22.73 12.65 -14.46
CA LYS A 139 -23.40 11.66 -13.64
C LYS A 139 -24.06 10.61 -14.53
N VAL A 140 -23.73 9.34 -14.31
CA VAL A 140 -24.44 8.22 -14.97
C VAL A 140 -25.83 8.10 -14.36
N VAL A 141 -26.87 8.11 -15.22
CA VAL A 141 -28.28 8.02 -14.80
C VAL A 141 -28.98 6.76 -15.29
N ASP A 142 -28.46 6.12 -16.35
CA ASP A 142 -29.04 4.88 -16.89
C ASP A 142 -27.96 4.04 -17.61
N PHE A 143 -28.30 2.78 -17.93
CA PHE A 143 -27.49 1.90 -18.77
C PHE A 143 -28.37 1.07 -19.70
N THR A 144 -27.86 0.74 -20.89
CA THR A 144 -28.55 -0.11 -21.86
C THR A 144 -27.94 -1.51 -21.86
N LEU A 145 -28.79 -2.53 -21.85
CA LEU A 145 -28.39 -3.92 -22.02
C LEU A 145 -28.72 -4.40 -23.43
N ASP A 146 -27.78 -5.15 -24.03
CA ASP A 146 -28.05 -5.88 -25.25
C ASP A 146 -29.16 -6.93 -25.03
N GLY A 147 -30.13 -6.96 -25.94
CA GLY A 147 -31.36 -7.74 -25.79
C GLY A 147 -31.16 -9.26 -25.90
N GLU A 148 -30.06 -9.71 -26.51
CA GLU A 148 -29.76 -11.14 -26.70
C GLU A 148 -28.79 -11.67 -25.64
N SER A 149 -27.66 -10.98 -25.44
CA SER A 149 -26.59 -11.41 -24.51
C SER A 149 -26.82 -10.95 -23.07
N GLY A 150 -27.57 -9.85 -22.86
CA GLY A 150 -27.71 -9.20 -21.57
C GLY A 150 -26.46 -8.44 -21.10
N PHE A 151 -25.47 -8.22 -21.98
CA PHE A 151 -24.29 -7.42 -21.67
C PHE A 151 -24.61 -5.92 -21.69
N ILE A 152 -23.85 -5.13 -20.95
CA ILE A 152 -23.94 -3.66 -21.02
C ILE A 152 -23.42 -3.23 -22.38
N GLU A 153 -24.23 -2.49 -23.13
CA GLU A 153 -23.88 -1.90 -24.42
C GLU A 153 -23.42 -0.44 -24.25
N SER A 154 -24.09 0.30 -23.36
CA SER A 154 -23.77 1.71 -23.10
C SER A 154 -24.22 2.20 -21.72
N ILE A 155 -23.68 3.35 -21.32
CA ILE A 155 -24.16 4.15 -20.19
C ILE A 155 -24.67 5.50 -20.68
N THR A 156 -25.71 6.02 -20.02
CA THR A 156 -26.30 7.33 -20.31
C THR A 156 -25.97 8.30 -19.19
N LEU A 157 -25.40 9.44 -19.55
CA LEU A 157 -25.15 10.55 -18.63
C LEU A 157 -26.39 11.43 -18.45
N GLU A 158 -26.48 12.16 -17.33
CA GLU A 158 -27.57 13.12 -17.06
C GLU A 158 -27.70 14.20 -18.15
N SER A 159 -26.61 14.49 -18.86
CA SER A 159 -26.57 15.38 -20.02
C SER A 159 -27.34 14.83 -21.25
N GLY A 160 -27.65 13.54 -21.25
CA GLY A 160 -28.18 12.80 -22.41
C GLY A 160 -27.09 12.22 -23.33
N GLU A 161 -25.82 12.45 -23.02
CA GLU A 161 -24.70 11.80 -23.74
C GLU A 161 -24.71 10.29 -23.48
N ILE A 162 -24.49 9.51 -24.54
CA ILE A 162 -24.43 8.04 -24.50
C ILE A 162 -22.98 7.63 -24.75
N ILE A 163 -22.44 6.83 -23.85
CA ILE A 163 -21.09 6.28 -23.95
C ILE A 163 -21.20 4.76 -24.12
N GLU A 164 -20.88 4.29 -25.32
CA GLU A 164 -20.81 2.88 -25.69
C GLU A 164 -19.46 2.27 -25.26
N GLY A 165 -19.41 0.95 -25.09
CA GLY A 165 -18.17 0.25 -24.82
C GLY A 165 -18.30 -1.27 -24.83
N ASP A 166 -17.17 -1.95 -25.04
CA ASP A 166 -17.12 -3.42 -25.03
C ASP A 166 -16.86 -4.01 -23.63
N LEU A 167 -16.24 -3.20 -22.74
CA LEU A 167 -15.88 -3.57 -21.37
C LEU A 167 -16.15 -2.41 -20.42
N PHE A 168 -16.91 -2.67 -19.37
CA PHE A 168 -17.19 -1.70 -18.31
C PHE A 168 -16.52 -2.14 -17.01
N ILE A 169 -15.85 -1.20 -16.32
CA ILE A 169 -15.23 -1.41 -15.01
C ILE A 169 -15.98 -0.55 -14.00
N ASP A 170 -16.69 -1.19 -13.07
CA ASP A 170 -17.44 -0.46 -12.04
C ASP A 170 -16.52 0.01 -10.90
N CYS A 171 -16.24 1.31 -10.91
CA CYS A 171 -15.51 2.02 -9.85
C CYS A 171 -16.41 2.99 -9.06
N SER A 172 -17.73 2.79 -9.06
CA SER A 172 -18.69 3.72 -8.47
C SER A 172 -18.76 3.72 -6.94
N GLY A 173 -18.07 2.77 -6.29
CA GLY A 173 -18.06 2.63 -4.83
C GLY A 173 -19.42 2.23 -4.26
N ASN A 174 -19.61 2.49 -2.96
CA ASN A 174 -20.93 2.34 -2.35
C ASN A 174 -21.82 3.51 -2.82
N ARG A 175 -22.95 3.18 -3.46
CA ARG A 175 -23.96 4.14 -3.92
C ARG A 175 -25.05 4.36 -2.87
#